data_AF-A0A482WQK6-F1
#
_entry.id   AF-A0A482WQK6-F1
#
_cell.length_a   1.000
_cell.length_b   1.000
_cell.length_c   1.000
_cell.angle_alpha   90.00
_cell.angle_beta   90.00
_cell.angle_gamma   90.00
#
_symmetry.space_group_name_H-M   'P 1'
#
loop_
_entity.id
_entity.type
_entity.pdbx_description
1 polymer ?
#
loop_
_entity_poly.entity_id
_entity_poly.type
_entity_poly.pdbx_seq_one_letter_code
_entity_poly.pdbx_strand_id
1 'polypeptide(L)'
;VVQIEKTNEFFRLIYDVKGRFTIHRITAEEAKYKLCKVKRVQTGPKGIPFLTTHDGRTIRYPDPLVKVNDTIQLDIATSKIMDFIRFDSELGSI
;
A
#
# COMPACT_ATOMS: atom_id res chain seq x y z
N VAL A 1 6.92 -5.69 4.77
CA VAL A 1 7.94 -5.35 5.79
C VAL A 1 8.47 -6.67 6.30
N VAL A 2 9.79 -6.78 6.47
CA VAL A 2 10.47 -7.94 7.03
C VAL A 2 11.03 -7.51 8.37
N GLN A 3 10.75 -8.27 9.44
CA GLN A 3 11.18 -7.95 10.80
C GLN A 3 11.97 -9.12 11.37
N ILE A 4 13.05 -8.82 12.09
CA ILE A 4 13.82 -9.78 12.88
C ILE A 4 13.71 -9.37 14.34
N GLU A 5 12.85 -10.05 15.09
CA GLU A 5 12.52 -9.68 16.47
C GLU A 5 13.75 -9.76 17.39
N LYS A 6 14.60 -10.79 17.22
CA LYS A 6 15.78 -11.01 18.06
C LYS A 6 16.79 -9.87 18.00
N THR A 7 16.95 -9.23 16.84
CA THR A 7 17.90 -8.13 16.64
C THR A 7 17.22 -6.75 16.67
N ASN A 8 15.89 -6.73 16.82
CA ASN A 8 15.07 -5.52 16.73
C ASN A 8 15.33 -4.73 15.44
N GLU A 9 15.44 -5.45 14.32
CA GLU A 9 15.70 -4.87 12.99
C GLU A 9 14.49 -4.98 12.08
N PHE A 10 14.23 -3.91 11.32
CA PHE A 10 13.10 -3.80 10.42
C PHE A 10 13.60 -3.42 9.03
N PHE A 11 13.04 -4.08 8.03
CA PHE A 11 13.45 -3.91 6.65
C PHE A 11 12.26 -3.78 5.69
N ARG A 12 12.45 -3.02 4.62
CA ARG A 12 11.54 -2.92 3.49
C ARG A 12 12.23 -3.42 2.23
N LEU A 13 11.57 -4.32 1.52
CA LEU A 13 11.99 -4.74 0.20
C LEU A 13 11.59 -3.65 -0.79
N ILE A 14 12.59 -3.04 -1.43
CA ILE A 14 12.41 -2.02 -2.48
C ILE A 14 13.27 -2.37 -3.69
N TYR A 15 12.99 -1.75 -4.83
CA TYR A 15 13.84 -1.88 -6.01
C TYR A 15 14.98 -0.87 -5.96
N ASP A 16 16.20 -1.31 -6.34
CA ASP A 16 17.31 -0.41 -6.63
C ASP A 16 17.18 0.19 -8.04
N VAL A 17 18.10 1.09 -8.40
CA VAL A 17 18.15 1.73 -9.73
C VAL A 17 18.38 0.76 -10.89
N LYS A 18 18.75 -0.50 -10.59
CA LYS A 18 18.96 -1.57 -11.58
C LYS A 18 17.79 -2.56 -11.62
N GLY A 19 16.69 -2.28 -10.88
CA GLY A 19 15.51 -3.15 -10.82
C GLY A 19 15.68 -4.41 -9.98
N ARG A 20 16.74 -4.49 -9.16
CA ARG A 20 16.97 -5.63 -8.24
C ARG A 20 16.31 -5.35 -6.90
N PHE A 21 15.86 -6.41 -6.22
CA PHE A 21 15.43 -6.27 -4.84
C PHE A 21 16.61 -5.90 -3.94
N THR A 22 16.44 -4.85 -3.16
CA THR A 22 17.35 -4.46 -2.08
C THR A 22 16.60 -4.41 -0.76
N ILE A 23 17.32 -4.71 0.31
CA ILE A 23 16.83 -4.68 1.68
C ILE A 23 17.18 -3.30 2.25
N HIS A 24 16.17 -2.47 2.48
CA HIS A 24 16.33 -1.15 3.09
C HIS A 24 15.95 -1.19 4.56
N ARG A 25 16.85 -0.80 5.46
CA ARG A 25 16.57 -0.71 6.91
C ARG A 25 15.63 0.46 7.17
N ILE A 26 14.60 0.23 7.98
CA ILE A 26 13.58 1.22 8.35
C ILE A 26 13.45 1.32 9.86
N THR A 27 12.77 2.36 10.35
CA THR A 27 12.49 2.53 11.78
C THR A 27 11.32 1.64 12.23
N ALA A 28 11.18 1.44 13.55
CA ALA A 28 10.05 0.71 14.12
C ALA A 28 8.70 1.39 13.84
N GLU A 29 8.67 2.72 13.67
CA GLU A 29 7.46 3.47 13.33
C GLU A 29 7.06 3.23 11.87
N GLU A 30 8.03 3.30 10.95
CA GLU A 30 7.80 3.02 9.53
C GLU A 30 7.42 1.56 9.26
N ALA A 31 7.88 0.64 10.12
CA ALA A 31 7.54 -0.77 10.04
C ALA A 31 6.06 -1.06 10.27
N LYS A 32 5.33 -0.15 10.94
CA LYS A 32 3.89 -0.33 11.24
C LYS A 32 3.01 -0.15 10.01
N TYR A 33 3.48 0.55 8.98
CA TYR A 33 2.68 0.83 7.79
C TYR A 33 3.33 0.37 6.48
N LYS A 34 2.50 0.24 5.46
CA LYS A 34 2.93 -0.09 4.09
C LYS A 34 2.13 0.73 3.08
N LEU A 35 2.82 1.27 2.07
CA LEU A 35 2.17 1.88 0.91
C LEU A 35 1.73 0.82 -0.08
N CYS A 36 0.47 0.88 -0.49
CA CYS A 36 -0.15 -0.10 -1.38
C CYS A 36 -0.83 0.59 -2.56
N LYS A 37 -0.37 0.36 -3.79
CA LYS A 37 -1.11 0.77 -4.99
C LYS A 37 -2.44 0.02 -5.10
N VAL A 38 -3.52 0.76 -5.36
CA VAL A 38 -4.86 0.25 -5.64
C VAL A 38 -4.93 -0.28 -7.06
N LYS A 39 -5.23 -1.58 -7.19
CA LYS A 39 -5.32 -2.28 -8.47
C LYS A 39 -6.73 -2.25 -9.05
N ARG A 40 -7.76 -2.37 -8.21
CA ARG A 40 -9.18 -2.38 -8.61
C ARG A 40 -10.04 -1.82 -7.48
N VAL A 41 -11.14 -1.17 -7.85
CA VAL A 41 -12.22 -0.76 -6.95
C VAL A 41 -13.50 -1.32 -7.53
N GLN A 42 -14.26 -2.11 -6.77
CA GLN A 42 -15.44 -2.83 -7.24
C GLN A 42 -16.49 -2.93 -6.13
N THR A 43 -17.73 -3.15 -6.52
CA THR A 43 -18.83 -3.43 -5.59
C THR A 43 -19.10 -4.93 -5.60
N GLY A 44 -18.97 -5.56 -4.43
CA GLY A 44 -19.21 -6.99 -4.24
C GLY A 44 -20.68 -7.32 -4.01
N PRO A 45 -20.98 -8.60 -3.73
CA PRO A 45 -22.32 -9.03 -3.35
C PRO A 45 -22.87 -8.20 -2.19
N LYS A 46 -24.19 -7.99 -2.18
CA LYS A 46 -24.89 -7.13 -1.20
C LYS A 46 -24.49 -5.65 -1.24
N GLY A 47 -23.93 -5.19 -2.37
CA GLY A 47 -23.62 -3.77 -2.57
C GLY A 47 -22.40 -3.27 -1.77
N ILE A 48 -21.55 -4.18 -1.27
CA ILE A 48 -20.41 -3.81 -0.41
C ILE A 48 -19.24 -3.33 -1.29
N PRO A 49 -18.82 -2.05 -1.22
CA PRO A 49 -17.66 -1.59 -1.95
C PRO A 49 -16.37 -2.16 -1.34
N PHE A 50 -15.45 -2.57 -2.21
CA PHE A 50 -14.11 -3.02 -1.81
C PHE A 50 -13.07 -2.60 -2.85
N LEU A 51 -11.82 -2.54 -2.41
CA LEU A 51 -10.67 -2.39 -3.29
C LEU A 51 -9.71 -3.55 -3.13
N THR A 52 -8.93 -3.80 -4.18
CA THR A 52 -7.82 -4.76 -4.16
C THR A 52 -6.50 -4.06 -4.39
N THR A 53 -5.47 -4.40 -3.65
CA THR A 53 -4.13 -3.84 -3.77
C THR A 53 -3.21 -4.74 -4.58
N HIS A 54 -2.07 -4.20 -5.03
CA HIS A 54 -1.06 -4.96 -5.78
C HIS A 54 -0.41 -6.10 -4.98
N ASP A 55 -0.39 -6.00 -3.64
CA ASP A 55 0.13 -7.05 -2.76
C ASP A 55 -0.92 -8.10 -2.38
N GLY A 56 -2.09 -8.08 -3.04
CA GLY A 56 -3.10 -9.12 -2.94
C GLY A 56 -4.11 -8.93 -1.79
N ARG A 57 -4.14 -7.77 -1.13
CA ARG A 57 -5.13 -7.50 -0.06
C ARG A 57 -6.45 -7.03 -0.65
N THR A 58 -7.54 -7.39 0.02
CA THR A 58 -8.89 -6.91 -0.27
C THR A 58 -9.41 -6.12 0.94
N ILE A 59 -9.71 -4.84 0.74
CA ILE A 59 -10.14 -3.94 1.80
C ILE A 59 -11.57 -3.49 1.51
N ARG A 60 -12.47 -3.73 2.47
CA ARG A 60 -13.89 -3.38 2.37
C ARG A 60 -14.12 -1.96 2.88
N TYR A 61 -15.16 -1.31 2.37
CA TYR A 61 -15.55 0.05 2.73
C TYR A 61 -14.39 1.06 2.63
N PRO A 62 -13.67 1.13 1.50
CA PRO A 62 -12.68 2.18 1.31
C PRO A 62 -13.36 3.55 1.18
N ASP A 63 -12.59 4.61 1.39
CA ASP A 63 -13.05 5.98 1.12
C ASP A 63 -13.51 6.10 -0.36
N PRO A 64 -14.71 6.65 -0.64
CA PRO A 64 -15.22 6.82 -2.00
C PRO A 64 -14.32 7.63 -2.94
N LEU A 65 -13.43 8.47 -2.39
CA LEU A 65 -12.48 9.28 -3.14
C LEU A 65 -11.33 8.46 -3.71
N VAL A 66 -11.00 7.31 -3.11
CA VAL A 66 -9.92 6.44 -3.56
C VAL A 66 -10.29 5.77 -4.90
N LYS A 67 -9.43 5.96 -5.90
CA LYS A 67 -9.59 5.42 -7.26
C LYS A 67 -8.50 4.40 -7.59
N VAL A 68 -8.68 3.74 -8.73
CA VAL A 68 -7.67 2.85 -9.30
C VAL A 68 -6.42 3.67 -9.61
N ASN A 69 -5.24 3.09 -9.32
CA ASN A 69 -3.91 3.71 -9.39
C ASN A 69 -3.49 4.61 -8.23
N ASP A 70 -4.41 5.01 -7.35
CA ASP A 70 -4.04 5.69 -6.11
C ASP A 70 -3.19 4.78 -5.22
N THR A 71 -2.45 5.39 -4.30
CA THR A 71 -1.65 4.67 -3.29
C THR A 71 -2.26 4.88 -1.92
N ILE A 72 -2.61 3.80 -1.22
CA ILE A 72 -3.10 3.87 0.16
C ILE A 72 -1.95 3.62 1.13
N GLN A 73 -1.94 4.33 2.25
CA GLN A 73 -1.13 4.00 3.42
C GLN A 73 -1.93 3.05 4.31
N LEU A 74 -1.43 1.82 4.42
CA LEU A 74 -2.06 0.75 5.16
C LEU A 74 -1.36 0.52 6.50
N ASP A 75 -2.11 0.52 7.60
CA ASP A 75 -1.65 -0.02 8.87
C ASP A 75 -1.61 -1.56 8.79
N ILE A 76 -0.43 -2.15 9.02
CA ILE A 76 -0.20 -3.58 8.77
C ILE A 76 -0.95 -4.45 9.79
N ALA A 77 -1.05 -4.01 11.05
CA ALA A 77 -1.65 -4.79 12.12
C ALA A 77 -3.18 -4.88 11.97
N THR A 78 -3.83 -3.75 11.67
CA THR A 78 -5.29 -3.65 11.57
C THR A 78 -5.81 -3.84 10.15
N SER A 79 -4.93 -3.76 9.14
CA SER A 79 -5.31 -3.73 7.71
C SER A 79 -6.29 -2.59 7.38
N LYS A 80 -6.21 -1.48 8.11
CA LYS A 80 -7.00 -0.27 7.87
C LYS A 80 -6.21 0.76 7.06
N ILE A 81 -6.92 1.51 6.24
CA ILE A 81 -6.37 2.63 5.46
C ILE A 81 -6.25 3.81 6.42
N MET A 82 -5.04 4.35 6.54
CA MET A 82 -4.73 5.52 7.36
C MET A 82 -4.89 6.81 6.54
N ASP A 83 -4.38 6.77 5.31
CA ASP A 83 -4.39 7.90 4.37
C ASP A 83 -4.26 7.37 2.93
N PHE A 84 -4.45 8.24 1.94
CA PHE A 84 -4.22 7.91 0.53
C PHE A 84 -3.62 9.08 -0.25
N ILE A 85 -2.83 8.72 -1.26
CA ILE A 85 -2.21 9.64 -2.21
C ILE A 85 -2.87 9.40 -3.56
N ARG A 86 -3.54 10.42 -4.08
CA ARG A 86 -4.19 10.40 -5.39
C ARG A 86 -3.15 10.34 -6.49
N PHE A 87 -3.39 9.50 -7.49
CA PHE A 87 -2.64 9.54 -8.72
C PHE A 87 -3.20 10.67 -9.60
N ASP A 88 -2.42 11.74 -9.75
CA ASP A 88 -2.74 12.84 -10.65
C ASP A 88 -1.91 12.74 -11.94
N SER A 89 -2.57 12.96 -13.08
CA SER A 89 -2.01 12.77 -14.42
C SER A 89 -1.69 14.08 -15.15
N GLU A 90 -1.58 15.21 -14.44
CA GLU A 90 -1.29 16.55 -15.01
C GLU A 90 0.11 16.70 -15.67
N LEU A 91 0.79 15.61 -16.00
CA LEU A 91 2.07 15.58 -16.74
C LEU A 91 2.05 14.63 -17.95
N GLY A 92 0.88 14.49 -18.62
CA GLY A 92 0.68 13.53 -19.71
C GLY A 92 0.09 14.08 -21.02
N SER A 93 0.02 15.40 -21.21
CA SER A 93 -0.35 16.03 -22.49
C SER A 93 0.82 16.88 -23.00
N ILE A 94 1.82 16.20 -23.54
CA ILE A 94 2.86 16.73 -24.44
C ILE A 94 3.07 15.71 -25.55
#